data_AF-A0A2A2VL20-F1
#
_entry.id   AF-A0A2A2VL20-F1
#
_cell.length_a   1.000
_cell.length_b   1.000
_cell.length_c   1.000
_cell.angle_alpha   90.00
_cell.angle_beta   90.00
_cell.angle_gamma   90.00
#
_symmetry.space_group_name_H-M   'P 1'
#
loop_
_entity.id
_entity.type
_entity.pdbx_description
1 polymer ?
#
loop_
_entity_poly.entity_id
_entity_poly.type
_entity_poly.pdbx_seq_one_letter_code
_entity_poly.pdbx_strand_id
1 'polypeptide(L)'
;MEMRQLIERTHLDPQVVNTWIEAEWLLPMGVRTGFDFSEADLARALFIQDLKVDFGVNDEGIAIVLHLLDQLHGLRSLLKNIRTADALAFGRDDG
;
A
#
# COMPACT_ATOMS: atom_id res chain seq x y z
N MET A 1 -11.25 -0.60 4.89
CA MET A 1 -11.18 -1.78 5.77
C MET A 1 -10.70 -1.36 7.15
N GLU A 2 -11.46 -1.64 8.20
CA GLU A 2 -11.08 -1.32 9.59
C GLU A 2 -9.87 -2.15 10.09
N MET A 3 -9.15 -1.65 11.10
CA MET A 3 -7.98 -2.33 11.70
C MET A 3 -8.27 -3.78 12.15
N ARG A 4 -9.45 -4.04 12.71
CA ARG A 4 -9.85 -5.40 13.12
C ARG A 4 -9.85 -6.37 11.94
N GLN A 5 -10.39 -5.95 10.79
CA GLN A 5 -10.44 -6.80 9.60
C GLN A 5 -9.05 -7.01 8.98
N LEU A 6 -8.17 -6.00 9.05
CA LEU A 6 -6.78 -6.16 8.64
C LEU A 6 -6.09 -7.24 9.49
N ILE A 7 -6.23 -7.17 10.81
CA ILE A 7 -5.65 -8.13 11.76
C ILE A 7 -6.22 -9.53 11.52
N GLU A 8 -7.53 -9.67 11.33
CA GLU A 8 -8.16 -10.97 11.05
C GLU A 8 -7.65 -11.60 9.75
N ARG A 9 -7.37 -10.80 8.71
CA ARG A 9 -6.90 -11.30 7.40
C ARG A 9 -5.39 -11.56 7.35
N THR A 10 -4.60 -10.83 8.13
CA THR A 10 -3.13 -10.91 8.12
C THR A 10 -2.56 -11.72 9.30
N HIS A 11 -3.39 -11.99 10.32
CA HIS A 11 -2.99 -12.57 11.60
C HIS A 11 -1.87 -11.78 12.31
N LEU A 12 -1.75 -10.48 12.02
CA LEU A 12 -0.75 -9.60 12.63
C LEU A 12 -1.20 -9.12 14.02
N ASP A 13 -0.24 -8.92 14.93
CA ASP A 13 -0.52 -8.28 16.20
C ASP A 13 -0.88 -6.79 15.97
N PRO A 14 -1.94 -6.25 16.61
CA PRO A 14 -2.25 -4.83 16.55
C PRO A 14 -1.07 -3.92 16.91
N GLN A 15 -0.16 -4.34 17.80
CA GLN A 15 1.05 -3.57 18.10
C GLN A 15 1.98 -3.46 16.90
N VAL A 16 2.17 -4.55 16.15
CA VAL A 16 3.00 -4.57 14.93
C VAL A 16 2.40 -3.67 13.87
N VAL A 17 1.08 -3.71 13.68
CA VAL A 17 0.38 -2.81 12.74
C VAL A 17 0.58 -1.35 13.14
N ASN A 18 0.45 -1.00 14.42
CA ASN A 18 0.72 0.35 14.90
C ASN A 18 2.17 0.78 14.65
N THR A 19 3.16 -0.08 14.92
CA THR A 19 4.55 0.20 14.60
C THR A 19 4.76 0.46 13.12
N TRP A 20 4.07 -0.27 12.24
CA TRP A 20 4.15 -0.04 10.79
C TRP A 20 3.46 1.25 10.36
N ILE A 21 2.40 1.67 11.04
CA ILE A 21 1.80 2.99 10.81
C ILE A 21 2.75 4.10 11.26
N GLU A 22 3.36 3.97 12.45
CA GLU A 22 4.33 4.93 13.00
C GLU A 22 5.59 5.04 12.14
N ALA A 23 6.03 3.93 11.54
CA ALA A 23 7.14 3.88 10.59
C ALA A 23 6.74 4.35 9.17
N GLU A 24 5.51 4.82 8.98
CA GLU A 24 4.94 5.25 7.70
C GLU A 24 4.91 4.16 6.61
N TRP A 25 5.00 2.88 7.00
CA TRP A 25 4.89 1.75 6.08
C TRP A 25 3.45 1.47 5.67
N LEU A 26 2.50 1.73 6.57
CA LEU A 26 1.07 1.68 6.29
C LEU A 26 0.48 3.08 6.42
N LEU A 27 -0.29 3.51 5.42
CA LEU A 27 -0.87 4.85 5.35
C LEU A 27 -2.40 4.75 5.32
N PRO A 28 -3.04 4.36 6.45
CA PRO A 28 -4.49 4.28 6.53
C PRO A 28 -5.13 5.67 6.34
N MET A 29 -6.25 5.71 5.63
CA MET A 29 -7.05 6.93 5.46
C MET A 29 -7.93 7.12 6.70
N GLY A 30 -7.56 8.03 7.59
CA GLY A 30 -8.41 8.42 8.72
C GLY A 30 -7.67 8.46 10.04
N VAL A 31 -7.36 9.68 10.50
CA VAL A 31 -6.66 9.90 11.77
C VAL A 31 -7.63 10.31 12.91
N ARG A 32 -8.92 10.54 12.61
CA ARG A 32 -9.88 11.10 13.59
C ARG A 32 -11.02 10.17 14.05
N THR A 33 -11.42 9.19 13.25
CA THR A 33 -12.60 8.34 13.56
C THR A 33 -12.32 6.84 13.49
N GLY A 34 -11.11 6.45 13.07
CA GLY A 34 -10.72 5.07 12.84
C GLY A 34 -9.74 4.97 11.67
N PHE A 35 -8.82 4.01 11.73
CA PHE A 35 -7.91 3.71 10.64
C PHE A 35 -8.65 2.92 9.55
N ASP A 36 -8.84 3.54 8.39
CA ASP A 36 -9.42 2.87 7.23
C ASP A 36 -8.31 2.46 6.25
N PHE A 37 -8.06 1.16 6.18
CA PHE A 37 -7.06 0.54 5.30
C PHE A 37 -7.67 0.18 3.94
N SER A 38 -6.92 0.40 2.87
CA SER A 38 -7.29 -0.05 1.53
C SER A 38 -6.85 -1.51 1.27
N GLU A 39 -7.33 -2.12 0.19
CA GLU A 39 -6.79 -3.42 -0.27
C GLU A 39 -5.30 -3.32 -0.64
N ALA A 40 -4.80 -2.13 -1.00
CA ALA A 40 -3.37 -1.92 -1.23
C ALA A 40 -2.58 -1.97 0.09
N ASP A 41 -3.13 -1.45 1.18
CA ASP A 41 -2.51 -1.53 2.51
C ASP A 41 -2.48 -2.97 3.03
N LEU A 42 -3.53 -3.74 2.77
CA LEU A 42 -3.54 -5.18 3.07
C LEU A 42 -2.44 -5.92 2.29
N ALA A 43 -2.37 -5.72 0.98
CA ALA A 43 -1.35 -6.35 0.16
C ALA A 43 0.06 -5.96 0.61
N ARG A 44 0.25 -4.70 1.03
CA ARG A 44 1.51 -4.22 1.61
C ARG A 44 1.81 -4.90 2.95
N ALA A 45 0.82 -5.06 3.84
CA ALA A 45 0.99 -5.73 5.13
C ALA A 45 1.39 -7.20 4.97
N LEU A 46 0.75 -7.94 4.06
CA LEU A 46 1.11 -9.32 3.73
C LEU A 46 2.53 -9.39 3.15
N PHE A 47 2.87 -8.48 2.24
CA PHE A 47 4.21 -8.44 1.65
C PHE A 47 5.32 -8.17 2.67
N ILE A 48 5.08 -7.27 3.63
CA ILE A 48 6.03 -7.02 4.74
C ILE A 48 6.18 -8.27 5.60
N GLN A 49 5.08 -8.98 5.88
CA GLN A 49 5.11 -10.24 6.62
C GLN A 49 5.96 -11.30 5.89
N ASP A 50 5.75 -11.48 4.59
CA ASP A 50 6.54 -12.41 3.76
C ASP A 50 8.04 -12.03 3.81
N LEU A 51 8.38 -10.74 3.68
CA LEU A 51 9.78 -10.28 3.78
C LEU A 51 10.41 -10.56 5.16
N LYS A 52 9.66 -10.40 6.24
CA LYS A 52 10.15 -10.69 7.60
C LYS A 52 10.28 -12.17 7.87
N VAL A 53 9.24 -12.95 7.53
CA VAL A 53 9.10 -14.36 7.94
C VAL A 53 9.87 -15.27 6.99
N ASP A 54 9.70 -15.10 5.68
CA ASP A 54 10.25 -16.01 4.68
C ASP A 54 11.65 -15.59 4.23
N PHE A 55 11.94 -14.29 4.20
CA PHE A 55 13.22 -13.76 3.71
C PHE A 55 14.15 -13.24 4.82
N GLY A 56 13.69 -13.16 6.07
CA GLY A 56 14.50 -12.71 7.21
C GLY A 56 15.04 -11.28 7.05
N VAL A 57 14.35 -10.42 6.30
CA VAL A 57 14.76 -9.05 6.05
C VAL A 57 14.54 -8.22 7.32
N ASN A 58 15.53 -7.40 7.67
CA ASN A 58 15.43 -6.47 8.79
C ASN A 58 14.54 -5.26 8.46
N ASP A 59 14.23 -4.46 9.48
CA ASP A 59 13.34 -3.31 9.34
C ASP A 59 13.90 -2.27 8.37
N GLU A 60 15.22 -2.04 8.36
CA GLU A 60 15.86 -1.14 7.39
C GLU A 60 15.75 -1.66 5.95
N GLY A 61 15.92 -2.96 5.74
CA GLY A 61 15.78 -3.59 4.42
C GLY A 61 14.34 -3.50 3.92
N ILE A 62 13.36 -3.69 4.80
CA ILE A 62 11.94 -3.54 4.47
C ILE A 62 11.63 -2.11 4.04
N ALA A 63 12.12 -1.11 4.78
CA ALA A 63 11.92 0.29 4.42
C ALA A 63 12.46 0.60 3.00
N ILE A 64 13.63 0.07 2.66
CA ILE A 64 14.22 0.21 1.31
C ILE A 64 13.35 -0.47 0.25
N VAL A 65 12.92 -1.71 0.49
CA VAL A 65 12.08 -2.45 -0.45
C VAL A 65 10.74 -1.76 -0.68
N LEU A 66 10.09 -1.28 0.40
CA LEU A 66 8.84 -0.53 0.31
C LEU A 66 9.02 0.77 -0.47
N HIS A 67 10.11 1.50 -0.23
CA HIS A 67 10.41 2.72 -0.99
C HIS A 67 10.57 2.45 -2.49
N LEU A 68 11.28 1.38 -2.86
CA LEU A 68 11.43 0.97 -4.26
C LEU A 68 10.08 0.54 -4.87
N LEU A 69 9.26 -0.17 -4.10
CA LEU A 69 7.93 -0.58 -4.51
C LEU A 69 7.05 0.66 -4.79
N ASP A 70 7.08 1.64 -3.89
CA ASP A 70 6.31 2.88 -4.02
C ASP A 70 6.76 3.69 -5.25
N GLN A 71 8.07 3.77 -5.53
CA GLN A 71 8.56 4.38 -6.76
C GLN A 71 8.03 3.68 -8.02
N LEU A 72 8.03 2.35 -8.04
CA LEU A 72 7.52 1.56 -9.16
C LEU A 72 6.00 1.74 -9.32
N HIS A 73 5.26 1.77 -8.21
CA HIS A 73 3.82 2.04 -8.22
C HIS A 73 3.50 3.46 -8.68
N GLY A 74 4.31 4.45 -8.30
CA GLY A 74 4.22 5.82 -8.80
C GLY A 74 4.40 5.88 -10.31
N LEU A 75 5.45 5.24 -10.84
CA LEU A 75 5.71 5.18 -12.28
C LEU A 75 4.57 4.47 -13.04
N ARG A 76 4.11 3.31 -12.54
CA ARG A 76 2.98 2.58 -13.14
C ARG A 76 1.70 3.41 -13.14
N SER A 77 1.47 4.19 -12.08
CA SER A 77 0.31 5.08 -11.98
C SER A 77 0.40 6.23 -12.99
N LEU A 78 1.57 6.84 -13.16
CA LEU A 78 1.80 7.86 -14.19
C LEU A 78 1.57 7.31 -15.60
N LEU A 79 2.10 6.13 -15.91
CA LEU A 79 1.91 5.48 -17.21
C LEU A 79 0.44 5.13 -17.47
N LYS A 80 -0.30 4.65 -16.46
CA LYS A 80 -1.74 4.43 -16.55
C LYS A 80 -2.49 5.74 -16.81
N ASN A 81 -2.12 6.81 -16.11
CA ASN A 81 -2.74 8.12 -16.27
C ASN A 81 -2.53 8.70 -17.67
N ILE A 82 -1.32 8.56 -18.24
CA ILE A 82 -1.04 8.95 -19.63
C ILE A 82 -1.93 8.16 -20.60
N ARG A 83 -2.05 6.85 -20.41
CA ARG A 83 -2.90 6.00 -21.26
C ARG A 83 -4.38 6.34 -21.17
N THR A 84 -4.87 6.67 -19.98
CA THR A 84 -6.26 7.12 -19.77
C THR A 84 -6.49 8.52 -20.35
N ALA A 85 -5.52 9.43 -20.22
CA ALA A 85 -5.60 10.77 -20.80
C ALA A 85 -5.65 10.73 -22.34
N ASP A 86 -4.85 9.86 -22.96
CA ASP A 86 -4.87 9.61 -24.40
C ASP A 86 -6.23 9.03 -24.85
N ALA A 87 -6.75 8.03 -24.13
CA ALA A 87 -8.07 7.47 -24.41
C ALA A 87 -9.23 8.48 -24.26
N LEU A 88 -9.14 9.42 -23.32
CA LEU A 88 -10.13 10.50 -23.15
C LEU A 88 -9.99 11.62 -24.20
N ALA A 89 -8.82 11.79 -24.80
CA ALA A 89 -8.58 12.73 -25.89
C ALA A 89 -9.12 12.19 -27.23
N PHE A 90 -9.05 10.88 -27.46
CA PHE A 90 -9.59 10.23 -28.66
C PHE A 90 -11.12 9.99 -28.63
N GLY A 91 -11.79 10.12 -27.48
CA GLY A 91 -13.25 9.97 -27.35
C GLY A 91 -14.04 11.27 -27.51
N ARG A 92 -13.41 12.37 -27.94
CA ARG A 92 -14.01 13.71 -27.99
C ARG A 92 -14.17 14.30 -29.39
N ASP A 93 -13.88 13.52 -30.43
CA ASP A 93 -13.92 13.95 -31.84
C ASP A 93 -14.99 13.21 -32.65
N ASP A 94 -16.18 13.02 -32.06
CA ASP A 94 -17.40 12.56 -32.75
C ASP A 94 -18.57 13.49 -32.37
N GLY A 95 -18.80 14.55 -33.15
CA GLY A 95 -19.95 15.46 -32.98
C GLY A 95 -19.88 16.72 -33.82
#